data_AF-A0AB38XN74-F1
#
_entry.id   AF-A0AB38XN74-F1
#
_cell.length_a   1.000
_cell.length_b   1.000
_cell.length_c   1.000
_cell.angle_alpha   90.00
_cell.angle_beta   90.00
_cell.angle_gamma   90.00
#
_symmetry.space_group_name_H-M   'P 1'
#
loop_
_entity.id
_entity.type
_entity.pdbx_description
1 polymer ?
#
loop_
_entity_poly.entity_id
_entity_poly.type
_entity_poly.pdbx_seq_one_letter_code
_entity_poly.pdbx_strand_id
1 'polypeptide(L)'
;MKYNALRGPKWIGLATGPATVEEALLAAHTTNLDPNVPGYEYGAQLRFLAYLLPLVLRNIDSSIVDVEEKYIDSDELLENGLPAAAVNKTLDRLLEVSYLDSPDKPFMQQPAAKHPDLTTKFRPKEDTVRKLLPTVPSEQGDSFWDLSLPEQEFLHSASAARSLVVHSFYSMAGNGKYANRKMQMGAPGIRFLGKENSATEIFWRGRNLLETLLGLIPWKWVQGSGLPAWADREGRESKSTDGHHPLWCASWSSNAPACRWENGRLLQVRIGGIPEQWYALEMGTHSGSPSERKAAAKAWWDTRNLTDPLYLYITGNDGKAHAARMDIGEDPTKLAVEWAARQNIPKFAGRDCLAPVPRAHRSLSFIRHQIGKTAQSPGILASVVYFPDPSKWVLDLNQELQAAVCDCALMIQGLLRAVSAPFRRAGKEDTDSEGRIYALDPLATRKTDVVNAFWRNISDVYQDFIRSIQDTESSTLPRELYQRAVDASLSAFDEITEAYAQIYPNRIGFVRSRVSYNLRKTANLITPKKDVKK
;
A
#
# COMPACT_ATOMS: atom_id res chain seq x y z
N MET A 1 -32.37 -12.69 -11.87
CA MET A 1 -31.00 -12.20 -11.61
C MET A 1 -30.08 -12.99 -12.52
N LYS A 2 -29.35 -12.35 -13.44
CA LYS A 2 -28.63 -13.07 -14.52
C LYS A 2 -27.10 -13.00 -14.41
N TYR A 3 -26.55 -12.06 -13.65
CA TYR A 3 -25.10 -11.78 -13.65
C TYR A 3 -24.50 -11.94 -12.26
N ASN A 4 -24.07 -13.16 -11.94
CA ASN A 4 -23.36 -13.47 -10.70
C ASN A 4 -21.89 -13.06 -10.82
N ALA A 5 -21.39 -12.17 -9.97
CA ALA A 5 -20.02 -11.66 -10.02
C ALA A 5 -18.93 -12.70 -9.73
N LEU A 6 -19.25 -13.83 -9.10
CA LEU A 6 -18.24 -14.85 -8.75
C LEU A 6 -18.02 -15.86 -9.86
N ARG A 7 -19.10 -16.28 -10.55
CA ARG A 7 -19.07 -17.33 -11.59
C ARG A 7 -19.41 -16.85 -13.01
N GLY A 8 -19.97 -15.65 -13.15
CA GLY A 8 -20.45 -15.14 -14.43
C GLY A 8 -19.36 -14.41 -15.23
N PRO A 9 -19.12 -13.12 -14.96
CA PRO A 9 -18.18 -12.34 -15.73
C PRO A 9 -16.72 -12.62 -15.35
N LYS A 10 -15.84 -12.63 -16.35
CA LYS A 10 -14.39 -12.77 -16.16
C LYS A 10 -13.76 -11.42 -15.85
N TRP A 11 -13.70 -11.05 -14.58
CA TRP A 11 -13.23 -9.73 -14.15
C TRP A 11 -11.93 -9.74 -13.35
N ILE A 12 -11.48 -10.89 -12.86
CA ILE A 12 -10.16 -11.06 -12.25
C ILE A 12 -9.11 -11.11 -13.38
N GLY A 13 -8.12 -10.24 -13.35
CA GLY A 13 -6.97 -10.25 -14.26
C GLY A 13 -5.86 -11.12 -13.69
N LEU A 14 -5.71 -12.33 -14.22
CA LEU A 14 -4.54 -13.17 -13.97
C LEU A 14 -3.48 -12.86 -15.02
N ALA A 15 -2.21 -13.20 -14.72
CA ALA A 15 -1.12 -13.09 -15.69
C ALA A 15 -1.37 -13.95 -16.95
N THR A 16 -2.22 -14.98 -16.85
CA THR A 16 -2.66 -15.86 -17.94
C THR A 16 -3.89 -15.35 -18.69
N GLY A 17 -4.51 -14.26 -18.23
CA GLY A 17 -5.70 -13.64 -18.84
C GLY A 17 -6.86 -13.44 -17.87
N PRO A 18 -7.99 -12.88 -18.35
CA PRO A 18 -9.18 -12.66 -17.52
C PRO A 18 -9.83 -13.98 -17.07
N ALA A 19 -10.25 -14.03 -15.81
CA ALA A 19 -10.87 -15.19 -15.17
C ALA A 19 -12.09 -14.78 -14.33
N THR A 20 -13.00 -15.74 -14.10
CA THR A 20 -13.99 -15.62 -13.02
C THR A 20 -13.30 -15.75 -11.65
N VAL A 21 -14.02 -15.48 -10.57
CA VAL A 21 -13.47 -15.64 -9.20
C VAL A 21 -13.20 -17.11 -8.91
N GLU A 22 -14.09 -18.00 -9.37
CA GLU A 22 -13.94 -19.44 -9.27
C GLU A 22 -12.68 -19.94 -10.00
N GLU A 23 -12.53 -19.57 -11.28
CA GLU A 23 -11.36 -19.90 -12.08
C GLU A 23 -10.06 -19.37 -11.44
N ALA A 24 -10.08 -18.15 -10.89
CA ALA A 24 -8.93 -17.55 -10.23
C ALA A 24 -8.53 -18.25 -8.93
N LEU A 25 -9.48 -18.69 -8.11
CA LEU A 25 -9.19 -19.45 -6.89
C LEU A 25 -8.61 -20.83 -7.21
N LEU A 26 -9.18 -21.54 -8.19
CA LEU A 26 -8.70 -22.86 -8.60
C LEU A 26 -7.29 -22.78 -9.23
N ALA A 27 -7.02 -21.74 -10.03
CA ALA A 27 -5.72 -21.52 -10.66
C ALA A 27 -4.69 -20.83 -9.75
N ALA A 28 -5.04 -20.45 -8.51
CA ALA A 28 -4.17 -19.62 -7.66
C ALA A 28 -2.79 -20.24 -7.41
N HIS A 29 -2.68 -21.57 -7.44
CA HIS A 29 -1.41 -22.30 -7.26
C HIS A 29 -0.50 -22.30 -8.51
N THR A 30 -0.99 -21.90 -9.69
CA THR A 30 -0.21 -21.93 -10.95
C THR A 30 0.01 -20.58 -11.61
N THR A 31 -0.67 -19.52 -11.15
CA THR A 31 -0.54 -18.18 -11.74
C THR A 31 -0.52 -17.09 -10.68
N ASN A 32 -0.25 -15.85 -11.11
CA ASN A 32 -0.31 -14.63 -10.31
C ASN A 32 -1.39 -13.69 -10.87
N LEU A 33 -1.74 -12.66 -10.10
CA LEU A 33 -2.48 -11.51 -10.64
C LEU A 33 -1.64 -10.78 -11.70
N ASP A 34 -2.29 -10.19 -12.69
CA ASP A 34 -1.62 -9.36 -13.70
C ASP A 34 -1.05 -8.10 -13.05
N PRO A 35 0.28 -7.90 -13.04
CA PRO A 35 0.89 -6.70 -12.48
C PRO A 35 0.70 -5.45 -13.35
N ASN A 36 0.30 -5.59 -14.62
CA ASN A 36 0.23 -4.50 -15.60
C ASN A 36 -1.09 -3.73 -15.57
N VAL A 37 -1.65 -3.57 -14.37
CA VAL A 37 -2.86 -2.78 -14.12
C VAL A 37 -2.56 -1.70 -13.08
N PRO A 38 -3.39 -0.63 -13.00
CA PRO A 38 -3.23 0.35 -11.94
C PRO A 38 -3.26 -0.30 -10.55
N GLY A 39 -2.44 0.19 -9.63
CA GLY A 39 -2.28 -0.42 -8.30
C GLY A 39 -3.60 -0.62 -7.54
N TYR A 40 -4.58 0.28 -7.71
CA TYR A 40 -5.87 0.16 -7.03
C TYR A 40 -6.72 -0.99 -7.59
N GLU A 41 -6.52 -1.38 -8.85
CA GLU A 41 -7.17 -2.56 -9.44
C GLU A 41 -6.50 -3.83 -8.97
N TYR A 42 -5.15 -3.84 -8.96
CA TYR A 42 -4.37 -4.98 -8.45
C TYR A 42 -4.72 -5.25 -6.99
N GLY A 43 -4.65 -4.23 -6.13
CA GLY A 43 -4.92 -4.35 -4.71
C GLY A 43 -6.37 -4.68 -4.40
N ALA A 44 -7.33 -4.18 -5.18
CA ALA A 44 -8.73 -4.53 -5.02
C ALA A 44 -8.99 -6.02 -5.28
N GLN A 45 -8.36 -6.59 -6.31
CA GLN A 45 -8.45 -8.01 -6.63
C GLN A 45 -7.74 -8.87 -5.58
N LEU A 46 -6.52 -8.47 -5.18
CA LEU A 46 -5.77 -9.16 -4.12
C LEU A 46 -6.57 -9.22 -2.82
N ARG A 47 -7.11 -8.07 -2.36
CA ARG A 47 -7.96 -7.99 -1.17
C ARG A 47 -9.21 -8.84 -1.31
N PHE A 48 -9.88 -8.77 -2.46
CA PHE A 48 -11.09 -9.55 -2.69
C PHE A 48 -10.85 -11.06 -2.53
N LEU A 49 -9.81 -11.58 -3.17
CA LEU A 49 -9.44 -12.99 -3.09
C LEU A 49 -8.94 -13.35 -1.68
N ALA A 50 -8.18 -12.46 -1.04
CA ALA A 50 -7.73 -12.63 0.35
C ALA A 50 -8.89 -12.67 1.37
N TYR A 51 -10.02 -12.04 1.07
CA TYR A 51 -11.22 -12.12 1.90
C TYR A 51 -12.09 -13.35 1.61
N LEU A 52 -11.90 -14.02 0.47
CA LEU A 52 -12.59 -15.26 0.12
C LEU A 52 -11.84 -16.51 0.57
N LEU A 53 -10.51 -16.50 0.48
CA LEU A 53 -9.69 -17.66 0.83
C LEU A 53 -9.98 -18.20 2.26
N PRO A 54 -10.16 -17.38 3.31
CA PRO A 54 -10.50 -17.89 4.64
C PRO A 54 -11.78 -18.74 4.65
N LEU A 55 -12.77 -18.39 3.84
CA LEU A 55 -14.02 -19.14 3.73
C LEU A 55 -13.81 -20.48 3.02
N VAL A 56 -12.94 -20.51 2.00
CA VAL A 56 -12.56 -21.74 1.31
C VAL A 56 -11.82 -22.68 2.25
N LEU A 57 -10.83 -22.16 2.99
CA LEU A 57 -10.01 -22.96 3.91
C LEU A 57 -10.84 -23.65 5.01
N ARG A 58 -11.89 -23.00 5.53
CA ARG A 58 -12.84 -23.60 6.49
C ARG A 58 -13.60 -24.82 5.96
N ASN A 59 -13.62 -25.02 4.65
CA ASN A 59 -14.31 -26.13 3.98
C ASN A 59 -13.35 -27.20 3.46
N ILE A 60 -12.05 -27.07 3.71
CA ILE A 60 -11.04 -28.08 3.38
C ILE A 60 -11.02 -29.15 4.49
N ASP A 61 -10.60 -30.36 4.13
CA ASP A 61 -10.43 -31.47 5.05
C ASP A 61 -9.47 -31.10 6.21
N SER A 62 -9.79 -31.55 7.42
CA SER A 62 -9.02 -31.21 8.63
C SER A 62 -7.59 -31.78 8.62
N SER A 63 -7.32 -32.81 7.81
CA SER A 63 -5.94 -33.30 7.60
C SER A 63 -5.04 -32.30 6.86
N ILE A 64 -5.63 -31.38 6.09
CA ILE A 64 -4.91 -30.34 5.34
C ILE A 64 -5.02 -28.99 6.05
N VAL A 65 -6.19 -28.65 6.60
CA VAL A 65 -6.42 -27.41 7.33
C VAL A 65 -7.16 -27.68 8.63
N ASP A 66 -6.45 -27.59 9.76
CA ASP A 66 -7.06 -27.63 11.08
C ASP A 66 -7.15 -26.23 11.67
N VAL A 67 -8.37 -25.71 11.77
CA VAL A 67 -8.65 -24.36 12.24
C VAL A 67 -8.50 -24.23 13.76
N GLU A 68 -8.72 -25.30 14.50
CA GLU A 68 -8.61 -25.32 15.96
C GLU A 68 -7.14 -25.37 16.39
N GLU A 69 -6.37 -26.25 15.75
CA GLU A 69 -4.93 -26.42 16.00
C GLU A 69 -4.06 -25.40 15.25
N LYS A 70 -4.66 -24.53 14.43
CA LYS A 70 -3.95 -23.56 13.57
C LYS A 70 -2.88 -24.23 12.70
N TYR A 71 -3.26 -25.36 12.11
CA TYR A 71 -2.41 -26.14 11.23
C TYR A 71 -2.85 -26.00 9.78
N ILE A 72 -1.89 -25.86 8.87
CA ILE A 72 -2.10 -25.86 7.43
C ILE A 72 -0.96 -26.61 6.74
N ASP A 73 -1.30 -27.63 5.97
CA ASP A 73 -0.38 -28.25 5.03
C ASP A 73 -0.29 -27.36 3.78
N SER A 74 0.59 -26.37 3.84
CA SER A 74 0.77 -25.45 2.72
C SER A 74 1.38 -26.11 1.50
N ASP A 75 2.19 -27.15 1.66
CA ASP A 75 2.85 -27.80 0.53
C ASP A 75 1.84 -28.56 -0.32
N GLU A 76 0.94 -29.31 0.31
CA GLU A 76 -0.20 -29.98 -0.36
C GLU A 76 -1.06 -28.98 -1.15
N LEU A 77 -1.40 -27.83 -0.55
CA LEU A 77 -2.20 -26.80 -1.22
C LEU A 77 -1.46 -26.12 -2.36
N LEU A 78 -0.15 -25.92 -2.23
CA LEU A 78 0.68 -25.27 -3.25
C LEU A 78 0.97 -26.19 -4.44
N GLU A 79 1.03 -27.50 -4.21
CA GLU A 79 1.21 -28.50 -5.26
C GLU A 79 -0.11 -28.80 -5.99
N ASN A 80 -1.19 -29.06 -5.25
CA ASN A 80 -2.46 -29.57 -5.80
C ASN A 80 -3.54 -28.49 -5.97
N GLY A 81 -3.34 -27.31 -5.41
CA GLY A 81 -4.32 -26.22 -5.44
C GLY A 81 -5.45 -26.36 -4.43
N LEU A 82 -6.40 -25.41 -4.48
CA LEU A 82 -7.58 -25.44 -3.62
C LEU A 82 -8.57 -26.52 -4.11
N PRO A 83 -9.08 -27.41 -3.23
CA PRO A 83 -10.07 -28.40 -3.62
C PRO A 83 -11.32 -27.76 -4.22
N ALA A 84 -11.72 -28.18 -5.42
CA ALA A 84 -12.85 -27.58 -6.13
C ALA A 84 -14.17 -27.67 -5.34
N ALA A 85 -14.37 -28.74 -4.57
CA ALA A 85 -15.53 -28.89 -3.70
C ALA A 85 -15.60 -27.79 -2.61
N ALA A 86 -14.46 -27.45 -2.00
CA ALA A 86 -14.39 -26.40 -0.97
C ALA A 86 -14.62 -25.00 -1.57
N VAL A 87 -14.06 -24.74 -2.76
CA VAL A 87 -14.32 -23.51 -3.52
C VAL A 87 -15.81 -23.39 -3.85
N ASN A 88 -16.40 -24.43 -4.44
CA ASN A 88 -17.80 -24.43 -4.84
C ASN A 88 -18.76 -24.22 -3.67
N LYS A 89 -18.56 -24.95 -2.58
CA LYS A 89 -19.36 -24.81 -1.36
C LYS A 89 -19.30 -23.38 -0.80
N THR A 90 -18.14 -22.74 -0.87
CA THR A 90 -17.97 -21.33 -0.47
C THR A 90 -18.74 -20.39 -1.38
N LEU A 91 -18.62 -20.55 -2.70
CA LEU A 91 -19.31 -19.69 -3.67
C LEU A 91 -20.83 -19.88 -3.62
N ASP A 92 -21.31 -21.10 -3.34
CA ASP A 92 -22.74 -21.40 -3.14
C ASP A 92 -23.29 -20.69 -1.91
N ARG A 93 -22.55 -20.66 -0.80
CA ARG A 93 -22.93 -19.90 0.41
C ARG A 93 -23.07 -18.40 0.12
N LEU A 94 -22.31 -17.87 -0.84
CA LEU A 94 -22.31 -16.44 -1.20
C LEU A 94 -23.27 -16.11 -2.36
N LEU A 95 -24.02 -17.08 -2.88
CA LEU A 95 -24.77 -16.93 -4.13
C LEU A 95 -25.73 -15.74 -4.11
N GLU A 96 -26.53 -15.58 -3.06
CA GLU A 96 -27.56 -14.54 -2.97
C GLU A 96 -27.01 -13.11 -3.00
N VAL A 97 -25.81 -12.91 -2.47
CA VAL A 97 -25.15 -11.60 -2.32
C VAL A 97 -24.18 -11.30 -3.46
N SER A 98 -24.12 -12.19 -4.45
CA SER A 98 -23.16 -12.13 -5.55
C SER A 98 -23.76 -11.67 -6.88
N TYR A 99 -25.08 -11.46 -6.95
CA TYR A 99 -25.72 -10.94 -8.14
C TYR A 99 -25.51 -9.43 -8.29
N LEU A 100 -25.00 -9.00 -9.43
CA LEU A 100 -24.73 -7.60 -9.73
C LEU A 100 -26.01 -6.74 -9.74
N ASP A 101 -27.11 -7.31 -10.21
CA ASP A 101 -28.38 -6.62 -10.47
C ASP A 101 -29.49 -7.02 -9.46
N SER A 102 -29.13 -7.61 -8.32
CA SER A 102 -30.12 -7.97 -7.29
C SER A 102 -30.82 -6.72 -6.74
N PRO A 103 -32.15 -6.68 -6.69
CA PRO A 103 -32.89 -5.52 -6.17
C PRO A 103 -32.71 -5.34 -4.65
N ASP A 104 -32.43 -6.43 -3.91
CA ASP A 104 -32.40 -6.41 -2.45
C ASP A 104 -30.99 -6.63 -1.87
N LYS A 105 -30.14 -7.41 -2.54
CA LYS A 105 -28.75 -7.71 -2.11
C LYS A 105 -27.76 -7.58 -3.27
N PRO A 106 -27.64 -6.40 -3.92
CA PRO A 106 -26.73 -6.25 -5.05
C PRO A 106 -25.26 -6.33 -4.62
N PHE A 107 -24.47 -7.11 -5.38
CA PHE A 107 -23.06 -7.33 -5.09
C PHE A 107 -22.30 -6.01 -4.95
N MET A 108 -21.69 -5.81 -3.77
CA MET A 108 -20.90 -4.63 -3.40
C MET A 108 -21.62 -3.26 -3.57
N GLN A 109 -22.94 -3.26 -3.58
CA GLN A 109 -23.77 -2.07 -3.76
C GLN A 109 -24.73 -1.91 -2.58
N GLN A 110 -25.36 -0.74 -2.47
CA GLN A 110 -26.59 -0.59 -1.71
C GLN A 110 -27.80 -0.69 -2.64
N PRO A 111 -28.93 -1.27 -2.19
CA PRO A 111 -30.15 -1.32 -2.97
C PRO A 111 -30.58 0.06 -3.48
N ALA A 112 -30.95 0.14 -4.75
CA ALA A 112 -31.58 1.33 -5.29
C ALA A 112 -32.96 1.54 -4.64
N ALA A 113 -33.35 2.79 -4.40
CA ALA A 113 -34.64 3.10 -3.79
C ALA A 113 -35.79 2.64 -4.71
N LYS A 114 -36.70 1.81 -4.18
CA LYS A 114 -37.89 1.32 -4.91
C LYS A 114 -38.82 2.49 -5.31
N HIS A 115 -38.94 3.49 -4.44
CA HIS A 115 -39.69 4.73 -4.68
C HIS A 115 -38.74 5.93 -4.53
N PRO A 116 -38.09 6.36 -5.63
CA PRO A 116 -37.03 7.35 -5.56
C PRO A 116 -37.58 8.77 -5.31
N ASP A 117 -36.95 9.47 -4.37
CA ASP A 117 -37.13 10.90 -4.08
C ASP A 117 -36.00 11.74 -4.71
N LEU A 118 -35.95 13.05 -4.46
CA LEU A 118 -34.85 13.91 -4.94
C LEU A 118 -33.45 13.44 -4.45
N THR A 119 -33.38 12.77 -3.32
CA THR A 119 -32.13 12.36 -2.67
C THR A 119 -31.64 10.98 -3.12
N THR A 120 -32.45 10.24 -3.87
CA THR A 120 -32.18 8.87 -4.35
C THR A 120 -32.40 8.68 -5.85
N LYS A 121 -33.17 9.54 -6.51
CA LYS A 121 -33.39 9.51 -7.97
C LYS A 121 -32.06 9.65 -8.73
N PHE A 122 -31.88 8.85 -9.77
CA PHE A 122 -30.75 8.95 -10.69
C PHE A 122 -30.93 10.13 -11.65
N ARG A 123 -29.86 10.89 -11.84
CA ARG A 123 -29.82 12.06 -12.73
C ARG A 123 -29.06 11.71 -14.02
N PRO A 124 -29.71 11.81 -15.19
CA PRO A 124 -29.04 11.63 -16.48
C PRO A 124 -27.81 12.54 -16.60
N LYS A 125 -26.75 12.06 -17.25
CA LYS A 125 -25.46 12.76 -17.47
C LYS A 125 -24.64 13.13 -16.23
N GLU A 126 -25.25 13.26 -15.06
CA GLU A 126 -24.53 13.54 -13.82
C GLU A 126 -24.08 12.27 -13.10
N ASP A 127 -24.94 11.24 -13.07
CA ASP A 127 -24.69 10.01 -12.30
C ASP A 127 -24.05 8.92 -13.18
N THR A 128 -22.90 9.24 -13.76
CA THR A 128 -22.19 8.36 -14.71
C THR A 128 -21.31 7.32 -14.03
N VAL A 129 -21.02 6.23 -14.74
CA VAL A 129 -20.27 5.07 -14.21
C VAL A 129 -18.85 5.39 -13.78
N ARG A 130 -18.24 6.46 -14.31
CA ARG A 130 -16.90 6.92 -13.93
C ARG A 130 -16.78 7.27 -12.44
N LYS A 131 -17.90 7.59 -11.77
CA LYS A 131 -17.97 7.82 -10.31
C LYS A 131 -17.47 6.65 -9.46
N LEU A 132 -17.38 5.45 -10.02
CA LEU A 132 -16.79 4.29 -9.33
C LEU A 132 -15.26 4.36 -9.25
N LEU A 133 -14.60 5.12 -10.14
CA LEU A 133 -13.15 5.20 -10.18
C LEU A 133 -12.61 6.13 -9.08
N PRO A 134 -11.51 5.75 -8.39
CA PRO A 134 -10.88 6.59 -7.37
C PRO A 134 -10.00 7.70 -7.99
N THR A 135 -9.88 7.73 -9.32
CA THR A 135 -9.02 8.63 -10.10
C THR A 135 -9.78 9.76 -10.81
N VAL A 136 -11.11 9.88 -10.61
CA VAL A 136 -11.93 10.90 -11.30
C VAL A 136 -11.28 12.28 -11.08
N PRO A 137 -10.93 13.05 -12.13
CA PRO A 137 -10.32 14.37 -11.98
C PRO A 137 -11.25 15.37 -11.28
N SER A 138 -10.78 16.57 -10.95
CA SER A 138 -11.71 17.65 -10.59
C SER A 138 -12.46 18.11 -11.84
N GLU A 139 -13.65 18.71 -11.69
CA GLU A 139 -14.40 19.28 -12.82
C GLU A 139 -13.57 20.29 -13.63
N GLN A 140 -12.70 21.06 -12.95
CA GLN A 140 -11.74 21.98 -13.58
C GLN A 140 -10.56 21.26 -14.27
N GLY A 141 -10.18 20.06 -13.81
CA GLY A 141 -9.15 19.25 -14.44
C GLY A 141 -9.67 18.55 -15.70
N ASP A 142 -10.91 18.07 -15.66
CA ASP A 142 -11.61 17.52 -16.83
C ASP A 142 -11.74 18.58 -17.94
N SER A 143 -12.12 19.81 -17.58
CA SER A 143 -12.26 20.90 -18.56
C SER A 143 -10.93 21.44 -19.08
N PHE A 144 -9.86 21.40 -18.27
CA PHE A 144 -8.54 21.91 -18.67
C PHE A 144 -7.80 20.95 -19.61
N TRP A 145 -7.81 19.66 -19.29
CA TRP A 145 -7.05 18.69 -20.08
C TRP A 145 -7.75 18.25 -21.36
N ASP A 146 -9.04 18.60 -21.52
CA ASP A 146 -9.90 18.21 -22.64
C ASP A 146 -9.60 16.77 -23.10
N LEU A 147 -9.47 15.87 -22.10
CA LEU A 147 -9.23 14.44 -22.30
C LEU A 147 -10.51 13.89 -22.91
N SER A 148 -10.62 14.09 -24.21
CA SER A 148 -11.67 13.69 -25.14
C SER A 148 -11.71 12.17 -25.31
N LEU A 149 -11.54 11.44 -24.21
CA LEU A 149 -12.00 10.07 -24.10
C LEU A 149 -13.53 10.15 -24.07
N PRO A 150 -14.25 9.44 -24.96
CA PRO A 150 -15.70 9.37 -24.90
C PRO A 150 -16.11 9.01 -23.48
N GLU A 151 -16.95 9.83 -22.84
CA GLU A 151 -17.43 9.52 -21.50
C GLU A 151 -18.09 8.15 -21.58
N GLN A 152 -17.53 7.17 -20.86
CA GLN A 152 -18.02 5.81 -20.96
C GLN A 152 -19.47 5.78 -20.44
N GLU A 153 -20.42 5.65 -21.36
CA GLU A 153 -21.85 5.77 -21.03
C GLU A 153 -22.34 4.61 -20.15
N PHE A 154 -21.69 3.45 -20.26
CA PHE A 154 -22.04 2.26 -19.49
C PHE A 154 -20.86 1.29 -19.30
N LEU A 155 -20.95 0.43 -18.29
CA LEU A 155 -20.02 -0.67 -18.05
C LEU A 155 -20.70 -2.03 -18.32
N HIS A 156 -20.00 -2.92 -19.03
CA HIS A 156 -20.37 -4.33 -19.11
C HIS A 156 -20.16 -5.04 -17.76
N SER A 157 -20.81 -6.18 -17.56
CA SER A 157 -20.80 -6.93 -16.29
C SER A 157 -19.41 -7.17 -15.70
N ALA A 158 -18.39 -7.50 -16.52
CA ALA A 158 -17.02 -7.69 -16.05
C ALA A 158 -16.37 -6.40 -15.55
N SER A 159 -16.40 -5.34 -16.36
CA SER A 159 -15.87 -4.03 -15.98
C SER A 159 -16.63 -3.45 -14.78
N ALA A 160 -17.94 -3.62 -14.74
CA ALA A 160 -18.78 -3.17 -13.65
C ALA A 160 -18.47 -3.91 -12.34
N ALA A 161 -18.34 -5.24 -12.37
CA ALA A 161 -17.92 -6.03 -11.20
C ALA A 161 -16.57 -5.54 -10.67
N ARG A 162 -15.57 -5.37 -11.55
CA ARG A 162 -14.26 -4.84 -11.19
C ARG A 162 -14.34 -3.44 -10.58
N SER A 163 -15.04 -2.51 -11.23
CA SER A 163 -15.18 -1.13 -10.73
C SER A 163 -15.92 -1.04 -9.40
N LEU A 164 -16.89 -1.92 -9.15
CA LEU A 164 -17.58 -2.00 -7.85
C LEU A 164 -16.64 -2.48 -6.74
N VAL A 165 -15.79 -3.47 -7.02
CA VAL A 165 -14.79 -3.98 -6.09
C VAL A 165 -13.73 -2.93 -5.79
N VAL A 166 -13.24 -2.25 -6.83
CA VAL A 166 -12.34 -1.09 -6.70
C VAL A 166 -12.98 -0.01 -5.82
N HIS A 167 -14.23 0.37 -6.09
CA HIS A 167 -14.92 1.39 -5.31
C HIS A 167 -15.09 0.97 -3.84
N SER A 168 -15.43 -0.29 -3.56
CA SER A 168 -15.58 -0.78 -2.20
C SER A 168 -14.27 -0.64 -1.40
N PHE A 169 -13.12 -0.91 -2.02
CA PHE A 169 -11.83 -0.92 -1.32
C PHE A 169 -11.05 0.39 -1.39
N TYR A 170 -11.26 1.23 -2.40
CA TYR A 170 -10.49 2.46 -2.63
C TYR A 170 -11.34 3.73 -2.73
N SER A 171 -12.64 3.68 -2.40
CA SER A 171 -13.44 4.90 -2.32
C SER A 171 -12.95 5.83 -1.21
N MET A 172 -12.98 7.12 -1.51
CA MET A 172 -12.52 8.19 -0.63
C MET A 172 -13.68 9.09 -0.20
N ALA A 173 -13.43 10.00 0.74
CA ALA A 173 -14.37 11.06 1.04
C ALA A 173 -14.62 11.94 -0.20
N GLY A 174 -15.82 12.49 -0.29
CA GLY A 174 -16.20 13.37 -1.38
C GLY A 174 -17.55 14.02 -1.15
N ASN A 175 -17.98 14.82 -2.12
CA ASN A 175 -19.27 15.53 -2.05
C ASN A 175 -20.47 14.68 -2.51
N GLY A 176 -20.21 13.44 -2.95
CA GLY A 176 -21.27 12.48 -3.26
C GLY A 176 -22.19 12.22 -2.08
N LYS A 177 -23.49 12.17 -2.36
CA LYS A 177 -24.55 11.93 -1.38
C LYS A 177 -25.62 11.02 -1.99
N TYR A 178 -26.06 10.03 -1.24
CA TYR A 178 -27.20 9.18 -1.59
C TYR A 178 -28.07 8.96 -0.35
N ALA A 179 -29.39 9.14 -0.48
CA ALA A 179 -30.34 9.09 0.65
C ALA A 179 -29.88 9.98 1.83
N ASN A 180 -29.40 11.19 1.52
CA ASN A 180 -28.81 12.14 2.47
C ASN A 180 -27.52 11.69 3.21
N ARG A 181 -26.88 10.59 2.80
CA ARG A 181 -25.63 10.11 3.41
C ARG A 181 -24.43 10.51 2.57
N LYS A 182 -23.54 11.35 3.14
CA LYS A 182 -22.32 11.82 2.48
C LYS A 182 -21.26 10.72 2.47
N MET A 183 -20.43 10.68 1.43
CA MET A 183 -19.25 9.82 1.39
C MET A 183 -18.26 10.15 2.51
N GLN A 184 -17.58 9.12 3.02
CA GLN A 184 -16.63 9.21 4.11
C GLN A 184 -15.33 8.49 3.78
N MET A 185 -14.22 8.92 4.38
CA MET A 185 -13.00 8.10 4.42
C MET A 185 -13.27 6.86 5.26
N GLY A 186 -12.74 5.70 4.87
CA GLY A 186 -12.95 4.46 5.62
C GLY A 186 -12.82 3.18 4.79
N ALA A 187 -12.66 3.26 3.47
CA ALA A 187 -12.39 2.09 2.66
C ALA A 187 -11.04 1.42 3.07
N PRO A 188 -10.96 0.08 3.09
CA PRO A 188 -9.84 -0.63 3.68
C PRO A 188 -8.54 -0.54 2.87
N GLY A 189 -8.60 -0.32 1.55
CA GLY A 189 -7.42 -0.23 0.67
C GLY A 189 -6.67 1.09 0.74
N ILE A 190 -7.27 2.17 1.27
CA ILE A 190 -6.69 3.51 1.18
C ILE A 190 -6.58 4.23 2.52
N ARG A 191 -5.50 4.99 2.72
CA ARG A 191 -5.29 5.89 3.87
C ARG A 191 -5.03 7.29 3.35
N PHE A 192 -5.66 8.31 3.94
CA PHE A 192 -5.30 9.69 3.66
C PHE A 192 -4.13 10.08 4.55
N LEU A 193 -2.93 10.17 3.97
CA LEU A 193 -1.69 10.47 4.70
C LEU A 193 -1.24 11.93 4.51
N GLY A 194 -2.12 12.79 3.98
CA GLY A 194 -1.78 14.16 3.57
C GLY A 194 -1.65 14.29 2.05
N LYS A 195 -1.74 15.53 1.56
CA LYS A 195 -1.59 15.86 0.14
C LYS A 195 -0.19 15.46 -0.34
N GLU A 196 -0.10 14.92 -1.55
CA GLU A 196 1.14 14.49 -2.25
C GLU A 196 1.88 13.31 -1.62
N ASN A 197 1.49 12.87 -0.42
CA ASN A 197 2.00 11.64 0.18
C ASN A 197 1.40 10.41 -0.49
N SER A 198 2.17 9.33 -0.52
CA SER A 198 1.70 8.05 -1.06
C SER A 198 1.13 7.16 0.04
N ALA A 199 -0.10 6.68 -0.17
CA ALA A 199 -0.61 5.53 0.57
C ALA A 199 0.07 4.27 0.03
N THR A 200 0.61 3.44 0.92
CA THR A 200 1.42 2.28 0.55
C THR A 200 0.90 1.02 1.22
N GLU A 201 0.47 0.07 0.40
CA GLU A 201 0.22 -1.31 0.79
C GLU A 201 1.46 -2.16 0.49
N ILE A 202 1.67 -3.20 1.30
CA ILE A 202 2.89 -4.00 1.33
C ILE A 202 2.51 -5.45 1.51
N PHE A 203 3.08 -6.34 0.71
CA PHE A 203 2.86 -7.79 0.82
C PHE A 203 4.11 -8.57 0.42
N TRP A 204 4.20 -9.80 0.92
CA TRP A 204 5.12 -10.79 0.38
C TRP A 204 4.46 -11.46 -0.83
N ARG A 205 5.05 -11.27 -2.00
CA ARG A 205 4.70 -12.04 -3.20
C ARG A 205 5.46 -13.35 -3.17
N GLY A 206 4.74 -14.47 -3.28
CA GLY A 206 5.32 -15.79 -3.52
C GLY A 206 5.46 -16.09 -5.01
N ARG A 207 5.79 -17.35 -5.33
CA ARG A 207 5.88 -17.87 -6.71
C ARG A 207 4.54 -17.79 -7.43
N ASN A 208 3.44 -18.00 -6.71
CA ASN A 208 2.08 -17.99 -7.22
C ASN A 208 1.14 -17.19 -6.29
N LEU A 209 -0.09 -16.99 -6.74
CA LEU A 209 -1.11 -16.25 -6.02
C LEU A 209 -1.50 -16.94 -4.71
N LEU A 210 -1.58 -18.26 -4.67
CA LEU A 210 -1.95 -18.99 -3.46
C LEU A 210 -0.90 -18.80 -2.35
N GLU A 211 0.38 -18.95 -2.66
CA GLU A 211 1.49 -18.70 -1.72
C GLU A 211 1.47 -17.25 -1.22
N THR A 212 1.17 -16.31 -2.12
CA THR A 212 0.99 -14.88 -1.78
C THR A 212 -0.19 -14.67 -0.82
N LEU A 213 -1.33 -15.31 -1.05
CA LEU A 213 -2.53 -15.16 -0.23
C LEU A 213 -2.36 -15.82 1.16
N LEU A 214 -1.76 -17.01 1.22
CA LEU A 214 -1.48 -17.71 2.47
C LEU A 214 -0.48 -16.93 3.36
N GLY A 215 0.50 -16.28 2.73
CA GLY A 215 1.45 -15.39 3.42
C GLY A 215 0.88 -14.03 3.81
N LEU A 216 -0.34 -13.70 3.39
CA LEU A 216 -1.00 -12.43 3.66
C LEU A 216 -2.08 -12.51 4.74
N ILE A 217 -2.85 -13.60 4.75
CA ILE A 217 -4.03 -13.74 5.61
C ILE A 217 -3.62 -14.19 7.01
N PRO A 218 -4.15 -13.61 8.09
CA PRO A 218 -3.94 -14.09 9.46
C PRO A 218 -4.91 -15.20 9.87
N TRP A 219 -4.53 -16.04 10.84
CA TRP A 219 -5.38 -17.14 11.37
C TRP A 219 -6.75 -16.69 11.87
N LYS A 220 -6.81 -15.52 12.50
CA LYS A 220 -8.06 -14.93 13.01
C LYS A 220 -9.11 -14.64 11.93
N TRP A 221 -8.76 -14.67 10.63
CA TRP A 221 -9.74 -14.57 9.55
C TRP A 221 -10.37 -15.91 9.19
N VAL A 222 -9.67 -17.03 9.46
CA VAL A 222 -10.11 -18.40 9.16
C VAL A 222 -10.90 -18.99 10.32
N GLN A 223 -10.57 -18.64 11.56
CA GLN A 223 -11.33 -19.09 12.74
C GLN A 223 -12.79 -18.61 12.70
N GLY A 224 -13.72 -19.36 13.27
CA GLY A 224 -15.15 -18.98 13.34
C GLY A 224 -15.91 -19.03 12.00
N SER A 225 -17.11 -18.44 11.98
CA SER A 225 -18.07 -18.53 10.86
C SER A 225 -18.29 -17.22 10.10
N GLY A 226 -17.63 -16.12 10.52
CA GLY A 226 -17.90 -14.78 10.04
C GLY A 226 -17.60 -14.57 8.56
N LEU A 227 -18.39 -13.73 7.90
CA LEU A 227 -18.32 -13.42 6.48
C LEU A 227 -17.63 -12.07 6.24
N PRO A 228 -17.11 -11.80 5.04
CA PRO A 228 -16.68 -10.46 4.70
C PRO A 228 -17.88 -9.49 4.69
N ALA A 229 -17.66 -8.24 5.07
CA ALA A 229 -18.72 -7.25 5.26
C ALA A 229 -19.54 -6.97 4.00
N TRP A 230 -18.98 -7.16 2.80
CA TRP A 230 -19.76 -7.02 1.58
C TRP A 230 -20.83 -8.11 1.40
N ALA A 231 -20.59 -9.30 1.97
CA ALA A 231 -21.50 -10.45 1.94
C ALA A 231 -22.46 -10.48 3.15
N ASP A 232 -22.04 -9.93 4.28
CA ASP A 232 -22.85 -9.78 5.50
C ASP A 232 -22.91 -8.31 5.92
N ARG A 233 -23.60 -7.47 5.15
CA ARG A 233 -23.56 -6.00 5.31
C ARG A 233 -23.99 -5.49 6.68
N GLU A 234 -24.90 -6.19 7.34
CA GLU A 234 -25.40 -5.85 8.68
C GLU A 234 -24.64 -6.59 9.79
N GLY A 235 -23.65 -7.43 9.44
CA GLY A 235 -22.82 -8.17 10.39
C GLY A 235 -23.57 -9.23 11.19
N ARG A 236 -24.73 -9.70 10.72
CA ARG A 236 -25.61 -10.60 11.50
C ARG A 236 -24.98 -11.96 11.73
N GLU A 237 -24.34 -12.53 10.72
CA GLU A 237 -23.61 -13.81 10.85
C GLU A 237 -22.22 -13.61 11.47
N SER A 238 -21.67 -12.41 11.30
CA SER A 238 -20.30 -12.09 11.69
C SER A 238 -20.21 -11.54 13.11
N LYS A 239 -21.31 -11.36 13.82
CA LYS A 239 -21.35 -10.82 15.18
C LYS A 239 -21.16 -11.93 16.22
N SER A 240 -20.32 -11.67 17.21
CA SER A 240 -20.17 -12.45 18.44
C SER A 240 -20.34 -11.56 19.69
N THR A 241 -20.13 -12.13 20.87
CA THR A 241 -20.10 -11.39 22.15
C THR A 241 -18.98 -10.36 22.21
N ASP A 242 -17.88 -10.60 21.49
CA ASP A 242 -16.66 -9.78 21.54
C ASP A 242 -16.59 -8.73 20.42
N GLY A 243 -17.67 -8.61 19.63
CA GLY A 243 -17.78 -7.70 18.49
C GLY A 243 -17.96 -8.44 17.17
N HIS A 244 -17.62 -7.78 16.08
CA HIS A 244 -17.65 -8.37 14.75
C HIS A 244 -16.37 -9.17 14.46
N HIS A 245 -16.57 -10.24 13.71
CA HIS A 245 -15.52 -11.12 13.25
C HIS A 245 -14.39 -10.35 12.55
N PRO A 246 -13.10 -10.66 12.79
CA PRO A 246 -11.97 -9.91 12.23
C PRO A 246 -11.98 -9.77 10.70
N LEU A 247 -12.44 -10.79 9.98
CA LEU A 247 -12.63 -10.74 8.52
C LEU A 247 -13.69 -9.71 8.08
N TRP A 248 -14.79 -9.62 8.84
CA TRP A 248 -15.84 -8.64 8.60
C TRP A 248 -15.29 -7.24 8.79
N CYS A 249 -14.63 -7.01 9.94
CA CYS A 249 -13.99 -5.74 10.26
C CYS A 249 -13.01 -5.32 9.16
N ALA A 250 -12.13 -6.24 8.72
CA ALA A 250 -11.11 -5.96 7.71
C ALA A 250 -11.67 -5.58 6.34
N SER A 251 -12.84 -6.11 5.96
CA SER A 251 -13.47 -5.90 4.65
C SER A 251 -14.58 -4.84 4.64
N TRP A 252 -14.89 -4.24 5.80
CA TRP A 252 -15.88 -3.18 5.94
C TRP A 252 -15.49 -1.91 5.17
N SER A 253 -16.44 -1.32 4.45
CA SER A 253 -16.25 -0.08 3.68
C SER A 253 -17.29 0.98 4.03
N SER A 254 -16.86 2.24 4.09
CA SER A 254 -17.67 3.39 4.51
C SER A 254 -18.62 3.92 3.44
N ASN A 255 -18.43 3.52 2.19
CA ASN A 255 -19.21 3.97 1.04
C ASN A 255 -19.76 2.78 0.25
N ALA A 256 -20.94 2.94 -0.31
CA ALA A 256 -21.50 1.97 -1.24
C ALA A 256 -22.27 2.70 -2.35
N PRO A 257 -22.13 2.29 -3.62
CA PRO A 257 -22.89 2.87 -4.71
C PRO A 257 -24.30 2.26 -4.77
N ALA A 258 -25.28 3.08 -5.13
CA ALA A 258 -26.54 2.61 -5.70
C ALA A 258 -26.44 2.69 -7.22
N CYS A 259 -26.83 1.62 -7.90
CA CYS A 259 -26.64 1.50 -9.34
C CYS A 259 -27.94 1.26 -10.09
N ARG A 260 -27.99 1.74 -11.34
CA ARG A 260 -29.06 1.43 -12.29
C ARG A 260 -28.51 0.49 -13.37
N TRP A 261 -29.08 -0.70 -13.42
CA TRP A 261 -28.75 -1.74 -14.39
C TRP A 261 -29.85 -1.86 -15.45
N GLU A 262 -29.45 -2.08 -16.69
CA GLU A 262 -30.37 -2.38 -17.79
C GLU A 262 -29.70 -3.38 -18.73
N ASN A 263 -30.38 -4.49 -19.04
CA ASN A 263 -29.89 -5.51 -19.97
C ASN A 263 -28.44 -6.00 -19.69
N GLY A 264 -28.05 -6.11 -18.41
CA GLY A 264 -26.71 -6.54 -18.01
C GLY A 264 -25.62 -5.48 -18.13
N ARG A 265 -25.99 -4.23 -18.38
CA ARG A 265 -25.11 -3.08 -18.44
C ARG A 265 -25.40 -2.16 -17.27
N LEU A 266 -24.34 -1.70 -16.61
CA LEU A 266 -24.42 -0.68 -15.59
C LEU A 266 -24.45 0.68 -16.29
N LEU A 267 -25.56 1.41 -16.17
CA LEU A 267 -25.77 2.68 -16.88
C LEU A 267 -25.51 3.89 -15.99
N GLN A 268 -25.90 3.83 -14.71
CA GLN A 268 -25.82 4.98 -13.81
C GLN A 268 -25.39 4.57 -12.41
N VAL A 269 -24.66 5.45 -11.75
CA VAL A 269 -24.12 5.24 -10.40
C VAL A 269 -24.32 6.49 -9.55
N ARG A 270 -24.98 6.33 -8.40
CA ARG A 270 -24.96 7.31 -7.31
C ARG A 270 -24.12 6.79 -6.16
N ILE A 271 -23.09 7.55 -5.81
CA ILE A 271 -22.18 7.28 -4.70
C ILE A 271 -22.61 8.06 -3.45
N GLY A 272 -22.46 7.44 -2.28
CA GLY A 272 -22.81 8.01 -0.99
C GLY A 272 -22.29 7.15 0.17
N GLY A 273 -22.50 7.63 1.39
CA GLY A 273 -22.23 6.84 2.60
C GLY A 273 -23.19 5.65 2.73
N ILE A 274 -22.77 4.66 3.51
CA ILE A 274 -23.59 3.47 3.79
C ILE A 274 -24.74 3.76 4.77
N PRO A 275 -25.83 2.98 4.75
CA PRO A 275 -26.88 3.02 5.77
C PRO A 275 -26.36 2.78 7.20
N GLU A 276 -27.02 3.37 8.21
CA GLU A 276 -26.62 3.24 9.62
C GLU A 276 -26.66 1.79 10.12
N GLN A 277 -27.60 0.97 9.64
CA GLN A 277 -27.66 -0.45 9.98
C GLN A 277 -26.46 -1.28 9.49
N TRP A 278 -25.58 -0.71 8.66
CA TRP A 278 -24.34 -1.36 8.22
C TRP A 278 -23.11 -0.91 9.02
N TYR A 279 -23.30 -0.04 10.02
CA TYR A 279 -22.22 0.40 10.88
C TYR A 279 -21.86 -0.73 11.85
N ALA A 280 -20.58 -0.83 12.20
CA ALA A 280 -20.16 -1.74 13.26
C ALA A 280 -20.78 -1.28 14.59
N LEU A 281 -21.26 -2.22 15.41
CA LEU A 281 -21.90 -1.93 16.69
C LEU A 281 -20.93 -1.25 17.67
N GLU A 282 -19.64 -1.55 17.51
CA GLU A 282 -18.51 -1.03 18.27
C GLU A 282 -18.18 0.42 17.92
N MET A 283 -18.81 0.99 16.89
CA MET A 283 -18.76 2.44 16.63
C MET A 283 -19.57 3.25 17.65
N GLY A 284 -20.18 2.59 18.65
CA GLY A 284 -20.91 3.21 19.74
C GLY A 284 -22.39 3.40 19.45
N THR A 285 -23.13 3.83 20.46
CA THR A 285 -24.57 4.06 20.34
C THR A 285 -24.84 5.25 19.42
N HIS A 286 -25.89 5.17 18.60
CA HIS A 286 -26.38 6.31 17.82
C HIS A 286 -26.91 7.46 18.71
N SER A 287 -26.99 7.25 20.03
CA SER A 287 -27.30 8.27 21.04
C SER A 287 -26.07 9.11 21.37
N GLY A 288 -26.17 10.43 21.19
CA GLY A 288 -25.07 11.37 21.43
C GLY A 288 -25.09 12.52 20.43
N SER A 289 -24.20 13.49 20.60
CA SER A 289 -23.98 14.55 19.61
C SER A 289 -23.37 13.97 18.32
N PRO A 290 -23.58 14.62 17.15
CA PRO A 290 -22.93 14.22 15.90
C PRO A 290 -21.40 14.11 15.98
N SER A 291 -20.76 14.94 16.83
CA SER A 291 -19.31 14.91 17.08
C SER A 291 -18.86 13.63 17.79
N GLU A 292 -19.59 13.19 18.81
CA GLU A 292 -19.24 11.98 19.57
C GLU A 292 -19.36 10.72 18.69
N ARG A 293 -20.44 10.61 17.92
CA ARG A 293 -20.60 9.51 16.95
C ARG A 293 -19.47 9.46 15.93
N LYS A 294 -19.05 10.62 15.43
CA LYS A 294 -17.94 10.73 14.47
C LYS A 294 -16.61 10.34 15.10
N ALA A 295 -16.37 10.70 16.36
CA ALA A 295 -15.16 10.34 17.09
C ALA A 295 -15.10 8.83 17.36
N ALA A 296 -16.21 8.22 17.78
CA ALA A 296 -16.29 6.78 18.03
C ALA A 296 -16.10 5.96 16.74
N ALA A 297 -16.76 6.35 15.64
CA ALA A 297 -16.55 5.73 14.34
C ALA A 297 -15.08 5.83 13.88
N LYS A 298 -14.45 7.01 14.07
CA LYS A 298 -13.04 7.21 13.74
C LYS A 298 -12.12 6.32 14.58
N ALA A 299 -12.37 6.20 15.88
CA ALA A 299 -11.57 5.36 16.77
C ALA A 299 -11.64 3.88 16.34
N TRP A 300 -12.83 3.40 15.99
CA TRP A 300 -12.98 2.05 15.45
C TRP A 300 -12.24 1.86 14.12
N TRP A 301 -12.33 2.82 13.18
CA TRP A 301 -11.59 2.75 11.90
C TRP A 301 -10.08 2.72 12.13
N ASP A 302 -9.56 3.55 13.03
CA ASP A 302 -8.14 3.61 13.35
C ASP A 302 -7.66 2.26 13.92
N THR A 303 -8.40 1.67 14.86
CA THR A 303 -8.10 0.35 15.44
C THR A 303 -8.12 -0.75 14.38
N ARG A 304 -9.17 -0.79 13.54
CA ARG A 304 -9.24 -1.73 12.41
C ARG A 304 -8.02 -1.58 11.50
N ASN A 305 -7.66 -0.35 11.14
CA ASN A 305 -6.57 -0.06 10.22
C ASN A 305 -5.22 -0.58 10.72
N LEU A 306 -4.95 -0.52 12.04
CA LEU A 306 -3.72 -1.05 12.63
C LEU A 306 -3.57 -2.57 12.45
N THR A 307 -4.67 -3.27 12.20
CA THR A 307 -4.70 -4.73 12.03
C THR A 307 -4.75 -5.18 10.57
N ASP A 308 -4.70 -4.25 9.62
CA ASP A 308 -4.72 -4.55 8.18
C ASP A 308 -3.39 -5.19 7.76
N PRO A 309 -3.38 -6.43 7.26
CA PRO A 309 -2.15 -7.15 6.92
C PRO A 309 -1.38 -6.50 5.76
N LEU A 310 -2.04 -5.67 4.95
CA LEU A 310 -1.40 -4.95 3.84
C LEU A 310 -0.74 -3.64 4.27
N TYR A 311 -0.95 -3.13 5.49
CA TYR A 311 -0.34 -1.87 5.93
C TYR A 311 0.68 -2.08 7.03
N LEU A 312 1.91 -1.62 6.86
CA LEU A 312 2.90 -1.54 7.94
C LEU A 312 2.70 -0.28 8.76
N TYR A 313 2.45 -0.41 10.06
CA TYR A 313 2.43 0.73 10.97
C TYR A 313 3.73 0.78 11.76
N ILE A 314 4.35 1.96 11.78
CA ILE A 314 5.63 2.22 12.46
C ILE A 314 5.39 3.33 13.49
N THR A 315 5.89 3.13 14.70
CA THR A 315 5.86 4.18 15.73
C THR A 315 6.81 5.31 15.35
N GLY A 316 6.26 6.52 15.20
CA GLY A 316 7.03 7.73 14.94
C GLY A 316 7.71 8.26 16.20
N ASN A 317 8.52 9.31 16.03
CA ASN A 317 9.19 9.99 17.14
C ASN A 317 8.21 10.64 18.13
N ASP A 318 6.97 10.87 17.71
CA ASP A 318 5.86 11.37 18.52
C ASP A 318 5.16 10.28 19.34
N GLY A 319 5.64 9.03 19.28
CA GLY A 319 5.06 7.88 19.95
C GLY A 319 3.79 7.34 19.29
N LYS A 320 3.35 7.91 18.16
CA LYS A 320 2.13 7.49 17.45
C LYS A 320 2.46 6.53 16.31
N ALA A 321 1.55 5.60 16.05
CA ALA A 321 1.66 4.70 14.91
C ALA A 321 1.29 5.43 13.60
N HIS A 322 2.21 5.44 12.64
CA HIS A 322 2.00 5.99 11.30
C HIS A 322 2.14 4.87 10.27
N ALA A 323 1.33 4.89 9.22
CA ALA A 323 1.52 3.97 8.11
C ALA A 323 2.88 4.24 7.45
N ALA A 324 3.65 3.17 7.20
CA ALA A 324 4.86 3.20 6.40
C ALA A 324 4.52 3.69 5.00
N ARG A 325 5.43 4.47 4.42
CA ARG A 325 5.22 5.13 3.13
C ARG A 325 6.37 4.82 2.19
N MET A 326 6.03 4.68 0.92
CA MET A 326 6.95 4.72 -0.20
C MET A 326 6.38 5.67 -1.24
N ASP A 327 6.97 6.85 -1.31
CA ASP A 327 6.47 7.91 -2.16
C ASP A 327 6.78 7.65 -3.64
N ILE A 328 5.80 7.95 -4.51
CA ILE A 328 5.95 7.87 -5.97
C ILE A 328 6.82 9.02 -6.45
N GLY A 329 7.73 8.74 -7.39
CA GLY A 329 8.66 9.73 -7.97
C GLY A 329 9.97 9.87 -7.20
N GLU A 330 10.13 9.19 -6.07
CA GLU A 330 11.39 9.13 -5.34
C GLU A 330 12.35 8.10 -5.93
N ASP A 331 13.65 8.35 -5.75
CA ASP A 331 14.70 7.45 -6.23
C ASP A 331 14.58 6.05 -5.59
N PRO A 332 14.64 4.95 -6.38
CA PRO A 332 14.50 3.59 -5.85
C PRO A 332 15.54 3.20 -4.78
N THR A 333 16.78 3.71 -4.90
CA THR A 333 17.84 3.48 -3.94
C THR A 333 17.61 4.29 -2.66
N LYS A 334 17.14 5.54 -2.78
CA LYS A 334 16.69 6.32 -1.62
C LYS A 334 15.63 5.56 -0.82
N LEU A 335 14.61 5.04 -1.50
CA LEU A 335 13.54 4.28 -0.86
C LEU A 335 14.07 3.02 -0.14
N ALA A 336 14.99 2.27 -0.77
CA ALA A 336 15.61 1.08 -0.17
C ALA A 336 16.38 1.43 1.11
N VAL A 337 17.22 2.47 1.04
CA VAL A 337 18.03 2.96 2.16
C VAL A 337 17.14 3.46 3.30
N GLU A 338 16.10 4.25 3.02
CA GLU A 338 15.17 4.71 4.05
C GLU A 338 14.42 3.55 4.72
N TRP A 339 14.04 2.54 3.93
CA TRP A 339 13.35 1.37 4.43
C TRP A 339 14.21 0.52 5.37
N ALA A 340 15.45 0.25 4.96
CA ALA A 340 16.43 -0.47 5.75
C ALA A 340 16.80 0.29 7.03
N ALA A 341 17.11 1.58 6.95
CA ALA A 341 17.49 2.40 8.10
C ALA A 341 16.40 2.48 9.19
N ARG A 342 15.12 2.35 8.81
CA ARG A 342 13.98 2.32 9.76
C ARG A 342 13.69 0.92 10.33
N GLN A 343 14.47 -0.09 9.94
CA GLN A 343 14.26 -1.50 10.29
C GLN A 343 12.84 -1.97 9.94
N ASN A 344 12.34 -1.56 8.78
CA ASN A 344 10.98 -1.93 8.37
C ASN A 344 10.86 -3.38 7.92
N ILE A 345 11.93 -3.97 7.40
CA ILE A 345 11.95 -5.36 6.90
C ILE A 345 11.69 -6.36 8.04
N PRO A 346 12.43 -6.38 9.16
CA PRO A 346 12.15 -7.32 10.25
C PRO A 346 10.74 -7.11 10.84
N LYS A 347 10.30 -5.84 10.98
CA LYS A 347 8.94 -5.50 11.46
C LYS A 347 7.85 -6.06 10.53
N PHE A 348 8.10 -6.10 9.23
CA PHE A 348 7.16 -6.65 8.26
C PHE A 348 7.22 -8.19 8.22
N ALA A 349 8.41 -8.79 8.39
CA ALA A 349 8.59 -10.23 8.41
C ALA A 349 7.93 -10.92 9.61
N GLY A 350 7.83 -10.25 10.77
CA GLY A 350 7.24 -10.79 12.00
C GLY A 350 5.71 -10.71 12.09
N ARG A 351 5.00 -10.58 10.97
CA ARG A 351 3.52 -10.46 10.95
C ARG A 351 2.83 -11.81 11.05
N ASP A 352 1.67 -11.79 11.70
CA ASP A 352 0.74 -12.93 11.74
C ASP A 352 0.23 -13.24 10.32
N CYS A 353 0.42 -14.48 9.89
CA CYS A 353 -0.03 -15.03 8.63
C CYS A 353 -0.30 -16.54 8.77
N LEU A 354 -1.05 -17.14 7.84
CA LEU A 354 -1.38 -18.56 7.87
C LEU A 354 -0.15 -19.42 7.59
N ALA A 355 0.52 -19.16 6.47
CA ALA A 355 1.74 -19.83 6.09
C ALA A 355 2.75 -18.79 5.59
N PRO A 356 3.87 -18.58 6.30
CA PRO A 356 4.88 -17.63 5.89
C PRO A 356 5.46 -18.04 4.54
N VAL A 357 5.42 -17.16 3.52
CA VAL A 357 6.02 -17.44 2.20
C VAL A 357 7.46 -17.96 2.41
N PRO A 358 7.93 -19.04 1.76
CA PRO A 358 9.30 -19.48 1.96
C PRO A 358 10.30 -18.39 1.58
N ARG A 359 11.40 -18.27 2.33
CA ARG A 359 12.45 -17.24 2.14
C ARG A 359 12.93 -17.15 0.69
N ALA A 360 13.25 -18.29 0.08
CA ALA A 360 13.68 -18.41 -1.32
C ALA A 360 12.64 -17.93 -2.35
N HIS A 361 11.37 -17.80 -1.95
CA HIS A 361 10.26 -17.41 -2.84
C HIS A 361 9.78 -15.97 -2.59
N ARG A 362 10.21 -15.33 -1.50
CA ARG A 362 9.70 -14.02 -1.08
C ARG A 362 10.24 -12.92 -1.96
N SER A 363 9.32 -12.17 -2.56
CA SER A 363 9.58 -10.84 -3.10
C SER A 363 8.71 -9.81 -2.38
N LEU A 364 9.33 -8.81 -1.74
CA LEU A 364 8.56 -7.71 -1.14
C LEU A 364 7.92 -6.91 -2.26
N SER A 365 6.63 -6.63 -2.16
CA SER A 365 5.90 -5.92 -3.20
C SER A 365 5.10 -4.78 -2.60
N PHE A 366 4.96 -3.69 -3.36
CA PHE A 366 4.28 -2.49 -2.90
C PHE A 366 3.16 -2.08 -3.86
N ILE A 367 2.02 -1.69 -3.32
CA ILE A 367 0.97 -0.99 -4.06
C ILE A 367 0.98 0.45 -3.57
N ARG A 368 1.26 1.39 -4.47
CA ARG A 368 1.47 2.80 -4.13
C ARG A 368 0.42 3.67 -4.79
N HIS A 369 -0.18 4.57 -4.03
CA HIS A 369 -1.15 5.54 -4.52
C HIS A 369 -0.74 6.96 -4.13
N GLN A 370 -0.39 7.80 -5.10
CA GLN A 370 -0.16 9.22 -4.85
C GLN A 370 -1.51 9.92 -4.64
N ILE A 371 -1.70 10.51 -3.46
CA ILE A 371 -2.95 11.16 -3.10
C ILE A 371 -2.89 12.65 -3.40
N GLY A 372 -3.80 13.12 -4.23
CA GLY A 372 -3.97 14.53 -4.57
C GLY A 372 -5.19 15.17 -3.95
N LYS A 373 -5.48 16.38 -4.44
CA LYS A 373 -6.65 17.21 -4.08
C LYS A 373 -6.66 17.59 -2.59
N THR A 374 -7.84 17.89 -2.05
CA THR A 374 -8.02 18.34 -0.65
C THR A 374 -8.44 17.17 0.24
N ALA A 375 -8.31 17.31 1.56
CA ALA A 375 -8.80 16.31 2.51
C ALA A 375 -10.32 16.08 2.44
N GLN A 376 -11.09 17.02 1.88
CA GLN A 376 -12.55 16.90 1.73
C GLN A 376 -12.97 16.15 0.45
N SER A 377 -12.07 16.05 -0.52
CA SER A 377 -12.29 15.42 -1.82
C SER A 377 -11.00 14.82 -2.40
N PRO A 378 -10.31 13.91 -1.67
CA PRO A 378 -9.05 13.36 -2.15
C PRO A 378 -9.27 12.49 -3.40
N GLY A 379 -8.21 12.36 -4.20
CA GLY A 379 -8.19 11.59 -5.44
C GLY A 379 -6.87 10.86 -5.60
N ILE A 380 -6.88 9.70 -6.26
CA ILE A 380 -5.63 9.01 -6.64
C ILE A 380 -5.14 9.65 -7.94
N LEU A 381 -3.95 10.25 -7.91
CA LEU A 381 -3.34 10.88 -9.08
C LEU A 381 -2.44 9.90 -9.85
N ALA A 382 -1.77 9.00 -9.13
CA ALA A 382 -0.95 7.94 -9.68
C ALA A 382 -1.12 6.68 -8.84
N SER A 383 -1.10 5.51 -9.49
CA SER A 383 -1.37 4.23 -8.83
C SER A 383 -0.53 3.12 -9.48
N VAL A 384 0.45 2.59 -8.77
CA VAL A 384 1.43 1.65 -9.34
C VAL A 384 1.64 0.45 -8.44
N VAL A 385 1.81 -0.72 -9.07
CA VAL A 385 2.39 -1.89 -8.42
C VAL A 385 3.91 -1.82 -8.62
N TYR A 386 4.66 -1.86 -7.53
CA TYR A 386 6.12 -1.75 -7.55
C TYR A 386 6.74 -3.01 -6.99
N PHE A 387 7.50 -3.69 -7.85
CA PHE A 387 8.35 -4.82 -7.50
C PHE A 387 9.78 -4.27 -7.38
N PRO A 388 10.30 -4.15 -6.16
CA PRO A 388 11.65 -3.66 -5.92
C PRO A 388 12.70 -4.58 -6.54
N ASP A 389 13.79 -3.95 -6.97
CA ASP A 389 14.97 -4.65 -7.46
C ASP A 389 15.66 -5.43 -6.33
N PRO A 390 15.80 -6.76 -6.44
CA PRO A 390 16.44 -7.58 -5.41
C PRO A 390 17.92 -7.25 -5.19
N SER A 391 18.59 -6.58 -6.15
CA SER A 391 19.97 -6.10 -5.96
C SER A 391 20.09 -4.90 -5.01
N LYS A 392 18.96 -4.26 -4.69
CA LYS A 392 18.88 -3.09 -3.79
C LYS A 392 18.06 -3.40 -2.54
N TRP A 393 17.09 -4.29 -2.65
CA TRP A 393 16.16 -4.64 -1.59
C TRP A 393 16.43 -6.06 -1.11
N VAL A 394 17.28 -6.19 -0.09
CA VAL A 394 17.60 -7.50 0.48
C VAL A 394 16.68 -7.83 1.63
N LEU A 395 15.99 -8.95 1.50
CA LEU A 395 14.88 -9.33 2.37
C LEU A 395 15.07 -10.74 2.95
N ASP A 396 15.94 -11.52 2.33
CA ASP A 396 16.28 -12.88 2.72
C ASP A 396 17.66 -12.94 3.39
N LEU A 397 17.77 -12.29 4.55
CA LEU A 397 19.00 -12.28 5.34
C LEU A 397 18.72 -12.79 6.75
N ASN A 398 19.71 -13.46 7.32
CA ASN A 398 19.74 -13.69 8.76
C ASN A 398 19.85 -12.35 9.51
N GLN A 399 19.64 -12.38 10.83
CA GLN A 399 19.59 -11.18 11.65
C GLN A 399 20.90 -10.37 11.62
N GLU A 400 22.05 -11.02 11.52
CA GLU A 400 23.37 -10.37 11.49
C GLU A 400 23.59 -9.61 10.17
N LEU A 401 23.33 -10.27 9.04
CA LEU A 401 23.45 -9.64 7.72
C LEU A 401 22.43 -8.53 7.53
N GLN A 402 21.23 -8.69 8.09
CA GLN A 402 20.22 -7.63 8.10
C GLN A 402 20.66 -6.40 8.92
N ALA A 403 21.36 -6.61 10.04
CA ALA A 403 21.96 -5.52 10.80
C ALA A 403 23.02 -4.77 9.97
N ALA A 404 23.88 -5.51 9.24
CA ALA A 404 24.86 -4.90 8.34
C ALA A 404 24.23 -4.04 7.24
N VAL A 405 23.12 -4.50 6.63
CA VAL A 405 22.34 -3.68 5.66
C VAL A 405 21.77 -2.42 6.32
N CYS A 406 21.28 -2.53 7.56
CA CYS A 406 20.77 -1.37 8.31
C CYS A 406 21.88 -0.35 8.61
N ASP A 407 23.06 -0.83 9.04
CA ASP A 407 24.22 0.02 9.34
C ASP A 407 24.72 0.74 8.09
N CYS A 408 24.78 0.05 6.94
CA CYS A 408 25.08 0.66 5.65
C CYS A 408 24.08 1.76 5.29
N ALA A 409 22.79 1.49 5.46
CA ALA A 409 21.75 2.45 5.17
C ALA A 409 21.83 3.69 6.07
N LEU A 410 22.10 3.51 7.36
CA LEU A 410 22.32 4.60 8.32
C LEU A 410 23.57 5.43 7.97
N MET A 411 24.64 4.77 7.53
CA MET A 411 25.84 5.45 7.04
C MET A 411 25.51 6.33 5.83
N ILE A 412 24.83 5.79 4.81
CA ILE A 412 24.45 6.53 3.60
C ILE A 412 23.56 7.74 3.96
N GLN A 413 22.60 7.59 4.87
CA GLN A 413 21.81 8.73 5.38
C GLN A 413 22.67 9.76 6.13
N GLY A 414 23.70 9.31 6.84
CA GLY A 414 24.70 10.20 7.44
C GLY A 414 25.50 10.97 6.39
N LEU A 415 25.95 10.31 5.32
CA LEU A 415 26.69 10.93 4.22
C LEU A 415 25.83 11.97 3.49
N LEU A 416 24.58 11.64 3.19
CA LEU A 416 23.61 12.58 2.62
C LEU A 416 23.44 13.84 3.47
N ARG A 417 23.30 13.67 4.79
CA ARG A 417 23.19 14.81 5.72
C ARG A 417 24.46 15.66 5.70
N ALA A 418 25.64 15.03 5.69
CA ALA A 418 26.91 15.75 5.68
C ALA A 418 27.14 16.53 4.37
N VAL A 419 26.86 15.94 3.21
CA VAL A 419 27.07 16.58 1.90
C VAL A 419 26.08 17.72 1.63
N SER A 420 24.84 17.58 2.08
CA SER A 420 23.79 18.58 1.85
C SER A 420 23.73 19.68 2.92
N ALA A 421 24.35 19.47 4.10
CA ALA A 421 24.35 20.42 5.20
C ALA A 421 24.84 21.85 4.86
N PRO A 422 25.85 22.05 3.99
CA PRO A 422 26.31 23.40 3.65
C PRO A 422 25.33 24.21 2.80
N PHE A 423 24.44 23.57 2.03
CA PHE A 423 23.53 24.23 1.10
C PHE A 423 22.33 24.86 1.83
N ARG A 424 22.60 25.96 2.52
CA ARG A 424 21.65 26.72 3.33
C ARG A 424 22.19 28.11 3.60
N ARG A 425 21.35 28.95 4.22
CA ARG A 425 21.78 30.24 4.76
C ARG A 425 22.56 30.04 6.07
N ALA A 426 23.56 30.88 6.27
CA ALA A 426 24.41 30.92 7.44
C ALA A 426 23.61 31.35 8.68
N GLY A 427 23.79 30.60 9.76
CA GLY A 427 23.42 30.98 11.11
C GLY A 427 24.65 31.46 11.89
N LYS A 428 24.41 31.92 13.12
CA LYS A 428 25.46 32.45 14.01
C LYS A 428 26.55 31.42 14.35
N GLU A 429 26.23 30.14 14.31
CA GLU A 429 27.12 29.03 14.68
C GLU A 429 28.00 28.53 13.52
N ASP A 430 27.85 29.08 12.31
CA ASP A 430 28.56 28.60 11.12
C ASP A 430 29.94 29.20 10.90
N THR A 431 30.27 30.20 11.71
CA THR A 431 31.53 30.93 11.60
C THR A 431 32.55 30.28 12.53
N ASP A 432 33.65 29.81 11.97
CA ASP A 432 34.75 29.30 12.78
C ASP A 432 35.53 30.44 13.47
N SER A 433 36.49 30.07 14.32
CA SER A 433 37.34 31.03 15.05
C SER A 433 38.17 31.95 14.14
N GLU A 434 38.30 31.61 12.86
CA GLU A 434 39.01 32.40 11.85
C GLU A 434 38.06 33.23 10.96
N GLY A 435 36.76 33.27 11.28
CA GLY A 435 35.77 34.04 10.52
C GLY A 435 35.27 33.34 9.25
N ARG A 436 35.64 32.07 9.00
CA ARG A 436 35.22 31.33 7.81
C ARG A 436 33.87 30.67 8.03
N ILE A 437 33.00 30.76 7.02
CA ILE A 437 31.60 30.32 7.10
C ILE A 437 31.43 28.96 6.41
N TYR A 438 30.89 27.96 7.13
CA TYR A 438 30.63 26.63 6.58
C TYR A 438 29.42 26.58 5.62
N ALA A 439 28.45 27.47 5.78
CA ALA A 439 27.29 27.56 4.89
C ALA A 439 27.67 28.12 3.50
N LEU A 440 26.96 27.68 2.46
CA LEU A 440 27.03 28.17 1.08
C LEU A 440 25.78 29.01 0.77
N ASP A 441 25.67 30.21 1.36
CA ASP A 441 24.49 31.07 1.19
C ASP A 441 24.10 31.33 -0.28
N PRO A 442 25.05 31.60 -1.20
CA PRO A 442 24.71 31.81 -2.61
C PRO A 442 24.08 30.58 -3.28
N LEU A 443 24.30 29.39 -2.73
CA LEU A 443 23.82 28.12 -3.25
C LEU A 443 22.74 27.48 -2.36
N ALA A 444 22.16 28.22 -1.41
CA ALA A 444 21.17 27.68 -0.48
C ALA A 444 19.95 27.05 -1.20
N THR A 445 19.55 27.59 -2.35
CA THR A 445 18.45 27.08 -3.18
C THR A 445 18.80 25.80 -3.95
N ARG A 446 20.08 25.44 -4.04
CA ARG A 446 20.60 24.24 -4.74
C ARG A 446 20.64 22.99 -3.86
N LYS A 447 20.06 23.04 -2.66
CA LYS A 447 20.03 21.90 -1.74
C LYS A 447 19.36 20.66 -2.36
N THR A 448 18.26 20.85 -3.09
CA THR A 448 17.59 19.73 -3.78
C THR A 448 18.47 19.14 -4.87
N ASP A 449 19.22 19.99 -5.59
CA ASP A 449 20.11 19.56 -6.68
C ASP A 449 21.24 18.66 -6.15
N VAL A 450 21.88 19.02 -5.03
CA VAL A 450 22.93 18.16 -4.42
C VAL A 450 22.38 16.86 -3.85
N VAL A 451 21.14 16.87 -3.33
CA VAL A 451 20.48 15.65 -2.86
C VAL A 451 20.22 14.69 -4.04
N ASN A 452 19.76 15.21 -5.17
CA ASN A 452 19.55 14.41 -6.38
C ASN A 452 20.88 13.89 -6.95
N ALA A 453 21.91 14.74 -6.99
CA ALA A 453 23.26 14.32 -7.41
C ALA A 453 23.82 13.23 -6.50
N PHE A 454 23.60 13.32 -5.18
CA PHE A 454 24.03 12.30 -4.23
C PHE A 454 23.42 10.94 -4.54
N TRP A 455 22.09 10.86 -4.75
CA TRP A 455 21.43 9.58 -4.99
C TRP A 455 21.89 8.92 -6.30
N ARG A 456 22.09 9.72 -7.36
CA ARG A 456 22.64 9.21 -8.62
C ARG A 456 24.04 8.61 -8.42
N ASN A 457 24.93 9.28 -7.70
CA ASN A 457 26.32 8.85 -7.52
C ASN A 457 26.46 7.69 -6.51
N ILE A 458 25.64 7.63 -5.46
CA ILE A 458 25.76 6.60 -4.42
C ILE A 458 25.08 5.28 -4.79
N SER A 459 24.18 5.28 -5.79
CA SER A 459 23.32 4.13 -6.11
C SER A 459 24.08 2.85 -6.42
N ASP A 460 25.18 2.95 -7.17
CA ASP A 460 25.98 1.79 -7.55
C ASP A 460 26.84 1.30 -6.38
N VAL A 461 27.33 2.22 -5.55
CA VAL A 461 28.06 1.87 -4.33
C VAL A 461 27.16 1.13 -3.34
N TYR A 462 25.89 1.55 -3.21
CA TYR A 462 24.92 0.82 -2.38
C TYR A 462 24.65 -0.59 -2.89
N GLN A 463 24.48 -0.77 -4.20
CA GLN A 463 24.34 -2.10 -4.80
C GLN A 463 25.56 -2.98 -4.54
N ASP A 464 26.77 -2.43 -4.61
CA ASP A 464 27.99 -3.17 -4.31
C ASP A 464 28.09 -3.55 -2.81
N PHE A 465 27.62 -2.71 -1.89
CA PHE A 465 27.46 -3.09 -0.48
C PHE A 465 26.53 -4.28 -0.32
N ILE A 466 25.35 -4.20 -0.95
CA ILE A 466 24.35 -5.27 -0.91
C ILE A 466 24.92 -6.57 -1.48
N ARG A 467 25.54 -6.51 -2.67
CA ARG A 467 26.17 -7.66 -3.30
C ARG A 467 27.27 -8.26 -2.43
N SER A 468 28.11 -7.43 -1.83
CA SER A 468 29.16 -7.90 -0.92
C SER A 468 28.60 -8.68 0.27
N ILE A 469 27.49 -8.21 0.87
CA ILE A 469 26.82 -8.90 1.99
C ILE A 469 26.25 -10.24 1.53
N GLN A 470 25.63 -10.29 0.36
CA GLN A 470 25.02 -11.50 -0.20
C GLN A 470 26.06 -12.54 -0.62
N ASP A 471 27.06 -12.14 -1.41
CA ASP A 471 28.01 -13.08 -2.02
C ASP A 471 28.98 -13.69 -1.00
N THR A 472 29.32 -12.92 0.05
CA THR A 472 30.26 -13.38 1.09
C THR A 472 29.56 -13.95 2.32
N GLU A 473 28.24 -13.81 2.41
CA GLU A 473 27.43 -14.08 3.60
C GLU A 473 28.06 -13.48 4.88
N SER A 474 28.69 -12.31 4.76
CA SER A 474 29.42 -11.66 5.85
C SER A 474 28.84 -10.29 6.19
N SER A 475 28.74 -10.01 7.48
CA SER A 475 28.45 -8.68 8.02
C SER A 475 29.64 -7.73 7.89
N THR A 476 30.83 -8.25 7.58
CA THR A 476 32.06 -7.46 7.46
C THR A 476 32.30 -7.03 6.02
N LEU A 477 32.24 -5.72 5.79
CA LEU A 477 32.35 -5.12 4.47
C LEU A 477 33.77 -4.66 4.14
N PRO A 478 34.22 -4.79 2.86
CA PRO A 478 35.50 -4.27 2.42
C PRO A 478 35.63 -2.76 2.66
N ARG A 479 36.78 -2.32 3.19
CA ARG A 479 37.07 -0.90 3.47
C ARG A 479 36.98 -0.02 2.22
N GLU A 480 37.29 -0.58 1.06
CA GLU A 480 37.22 0.12 -0.22
C GLU A 480 35.81 0.62 -0.53
N LEU A 481 34.76 -0.10 -0.12
CA LEU A 481 33.38 0.33 -0.34
C LEU A 481 33.04 1.59 0.47
N TYR A 482 33.55 1.70 1.70
CA TYR A 482 33.39 2.90 2.52
C TYR A 482 34.09 4.11 1.88
N GLN A 483 35.28 3.91 1.32
CA GLN A 483 36.01 4.96 0.63
C GLN A 483 35.27 5.39 -0.65
N ARG A 484 34.79 4.43 -1.46
CA ARG A 484 33.96 4.70 -2.63
C ARG A 484 32.68 5.47 -2.29
N ALA A 485 32.05 5.18 -1.15
CA ALA A 485 30.87 5.91 -0.68
C ALA A 485 31.19 7.37 -0.35
N VAL A 486 32.34 7.63 0.28
CA VAL A 486 32.83 9.00 0.55
C VAL A 486 33.13 9.72 -0.76
N ASP A 487 33.79 9.06 -1.71
CA ASP A 487 34.17 9.66 -2.99
C ASP A 487 32.96 9.96 -3.87
N ALA A 488 31.96 9.06 -3.91
CA ALA A 488 30.68 9.29 -4.56
C ALA A 488 29.92 10.49 -3.95
N SER A 489 29.96 10.61 -2.60
CA SER A 489 29.35 11.73 -1.90
C SER A 489 30.06 13.06 -2.20
N LEU A 490 31.40 13.07 -2.27
CA LEU A 490 32.17 14.25 -2.66
C LEU A 490 31.92 14.63 -4.12
N SER A 491 31.82 13.65 -5.01
CA SER A 491 31.52 13.88 -6.43
C SER A 491 30.18 14.60 -6.61
N ALA A 492 29.17 14.26 -5.80
CA ALA A 492 27.89 14.96 -5.81
C ALA A 492 28.00 16.44 -5.36
N PHE A 493 28.87 16.74 -4.39
CA PHE A 493 29.16 18.13 -3.99
C PHE A 493 29.87 18.89 -5.12
N ASP A 494 30.87 18.25 -5.73
CA ASP A 494 31.69 18.84 -6.79
C ASP A 494 30.84 19.13 -8.03
N GLU A 495 29.96 18.22 -8.44
CA GLU A 495 29.03 18.39 -9.58
C GLU A 495 28.20 19.69 -9.46
N ILE A 496 27.68 19.99 -8.26
CA ILE A 496 26.84 21.19 -8.05
C ILE A 496 27.68 22.46 -7.90
N THR A 497 28.92 22.36 -7.40
CA THR A 497 29.76 23.52 -7.10
C THR A 497 30.73 23.90 -8.21
N GLU A 498 30.99 23.02 -9.18
CA GLU A 498 31.93 23.22 -10.28
C GLU A 498 31.69 24.53 -11.04
N ALA A 499 30.44 24.78 -11.45
CA ALA A 499 30.05 26.00 -12.16
C ALA A 499 30.27 27.30 -11.36
N TYR A 500 30.41 27.19 -10.03
CA TYR A 500 30.57 28.33 -9.12
C TYR A 500 31.98 28.45 -8.53
N ALA A 501 32.86 27.48 -8.82
CA ALA A 501 34.22 27.45 -8.29
C ALA A 501 35.05 28.68 -8.68
N GLN A 502 34.78 29.26 -9.87
CA GLN A 502 35.44 30.50 -10.31
C GLN A 502 34.90 31.76 -9.61
N ILE A 503 33.65 31.73 -9.14
CA ILE A 503 32.98 32.87 -8.50
C ILE A 503 33.29 32.90 -6.99
N TYR A 504 33.34 31.73 -6.34
CA TYR A 504 33.55 31.60 -4.90
C TYR A 504 34.66 30.60 -4.52
N PRO A 505 35.89 30.71 -5.07
CA PRO A 505 36.93 29.68 -4.96
C PRO A 505 37.33 29.36 -3.52
N ASN A 506 37.63 30.38 -2.71
CA ASN A 506 38.07 30.20 -1.33
C ASN A 506 36.97 29.60 -0.43
N ARG A 507 35.71 30.02 -0.65
CA ARG A 507 34.57 29.53 0.12
C ARG A 507 34.24 28.08 -0.23
N ILE A 508 34.18 27.75 -1.53
CA ILE A 508 33.93 26.39 -2.00
C ILE A 508 35.06 25.45 -1.56
N GLY A 509 36.33 25.85 -1.70
CA GLY A 509 37.48 25.05 -1.26
C GLY A 509 37.48 24.75 0.25
N PHE A 510 37.18 25.75 1.08
CA PHE A 510 37.04 25.57 2.52
C PHE A 510 35.88 24.62 2.88
N VAL A 511 34.68 24.88 2.33
CA VAL A 511 33.50 24.06 2.60
C VAL A 511 33.71 22.63 2.13
N ARG A 512 34.27 22.42 0.93
CA ARG A 512 34.60 21.09 0.40
C ARG A 512 35.53 20.33 1.33
N SER A 513 36.57 20.98 1.86
CA SER A 513 37.50 20.37 2.82
C SER A 513 36.78 19.92 4.10
N ARG A 514 35.84 20.74 4.60
CA ARG A 514 35.04 20.42 5.79
C ARG A 514 34.02 19.31 5.52
N VAL A 515 33.38 19.31 4.35
CA VAL A 515 32.49 18.24 3.88
C VAL A 515 33.27 16.93 3.79
N SER A 516 34.45 16.92 3.16
CA SER A 516 35.32 15.74 3.09
C SER A 516 35.67 15.19 4.47
N TYR A 517 36.03 16.06 5.42
CA TYR A 517 36.30 15.66 6.79
C TYR A 517 35.06 15.02 7.45
N ASN A 518 33.89 15.66 7.32
CA ASN A 518 32.65 15.16 7.89
C ASN A 518 32.21 13.82 7.28
N LEU A 519 32.37 13.64 5.96
CA LEU A 519 32.05 12.39 5.28
C LEU A 519 32.93 11.23 5.78
N ARG A 520 34.25 11.44 5.87
CA ARG A 520 35.18 10.44 6.42
C ARG A 520 34.87 10.11 7.87
N LYS A 521 34.56 11.13 8.69
CA LYS A 521 34.14 10.93 10.08
C LYS A 521 32.88 10.06 10.16
N THR A 522 31.86 10.34 9.33
CA THR A 522 30.63 9.56 9.29
C THR A 522 30.88 8.11 8.87
N ALA A 523 31.66 7.86 7.82
CA ALA A 523 31.99 6.51 7.38
C ALA A 523 32.72 5.70 8.48
N ASN A 524 33.68 6.34 9.16
CA ASN A 524 34.48 5.71 10.22
C ASN A 524 33.70 5.42 11.52
N LEU A 525 32.57 6.08 11.77
CA LEU A 525 31.74 5.82 12.97
C LEU A 525 31.04 4.46 12.90
N ILE A 526 30.85 3.93 11.69
CA ILE A 526 30.08 2.71 11.44
C ILE A 526 30.99 1.56 10.96
N THR A 527 32.25 1.85 10.60
CA THR A 527 33.23 0.80 10.31
C THR A 527 33.57 0.02 11.58
N PRO A 528 33.58 -1.33 11.58
CA PRO A 528 34.05 -2.10 12.73
C PRO A 528 35.46 -1.66 13.11
N LYS A 529 35.63 -1.26 14.38
CA LYS A 529 36.95 -0.97 14.94
C LYS A 529 37.76 -2.26 14.86
N LYS A 530 39.02 -2.16 14.40
CA LYS A 530 39.96 -3.30 14.43
C LYS A 530 39.81 -4.01 15.78
N ASP A 531 39.56 -5.31 15.77
CA ASP A 531 39.91 -6.15 16.90
C ASP A 531 41.38 -5.86 17.21
N VAL A 532 41.59 -5.12 18.29
CA VAL A 532 42.92 -4.99 18.88
C VAL A 532 43.17 -6.37 19.45
N LYS A 533 43.87 -7.22 18.67
CA LYS A 533 44.47 -8.45 19.18
C LYS A 533 45.17 -8.06 20.49
N LYS A 534 44.64 -8.55 21.61
CA LYS A 534 45.37 -8.64 22.87
C LYS A 534 46.05 -9.98 22.92
#